data_AF-W1XRV4-F1
#
_entry.id   AF-W1XRV4-F1
#
_cell.length_a   1.000
_cell.length_b   1.000
_cell.length_c   1.000
_cell.angle_alpha   90.00
_cell.angle_beta   90.00
_cell.angle_gamma   90.00
#
_symmetry.space_group_name_H-M   'P 1'
#
loop_
_entity.id
_entity.type
_entity.pdbx_description
1 polymer ?
#
loop_
_entity_poly.entity_id
_entity_poly.type
_entity_poly.pdbx_seq_one_letter_code
_entity_poly.pdbx_strand_id
1 'polypeptide(L)'
;PSWVRTWTSPNAANSDFTATNIHVTSHGTEFTLQTPTGSVDVLLPLPGRHNIANALAAAALSMSVGATLDAIKAGLANLKAVPGRLFPIQLAENQLLLDDSYNAN
;
A
#
# COMPACT_ATOMS: atom_id res chain seq x y z
N PRO A 1 29.20 6.24 -8.66
CA PRO A 1 28.45 5.56 -7.57
C PRO A 1 26.98 6.03 -7.57
N SER A 2 26.11 5.25 -8.22
CA SER A 2 24.82 5.67 -8.77
C SER A 2 23.64 4.89 -8.17
N TRP A 3 23.50 4.85 -6.85
CA TRP A 3 22.57 3.93 -6.18
C TRP A 3 21.47 4.58 -5.33
N VAL A 4 21.23 5.89 -5.46
CA VAL A 4 20.12 6.53 -4.75
C VAL A 4 19.14 7.11 -5.77
N ARG A 5 17.97 6.48 -5.91
CA ARG A 5 16.80 7.06 -6.57
C ARG A 5 15.76 7.43 -5.52
N THR A 6 15.26 8.66 -5.61
CA THR A 6 14.38 9.30 -4.64
C THR A 6 12.91 9.01 -4.95
N TRP A 7 12.09 8.73 -3.93
CA TRP A 7 10.64 8.53 -4.04
C TRP A 7 9.83 9.70 -3.49
N THR A 8 8.76 10.10 -4.19
CA THR A 8 7.39 10.31 -3.64
C THR A 8 6.40 10.98 -4.62
N SER A 9 5.22 10.38 -4.74
CA SER A 9 3.85 10.94 -4.78
C SER A 9 2.99 10.27 -5.87
N PRO A 10 1.69 10.03 -5.62
CA PRO A 10 0.80 9.29 -6.54
C PRO A 10 0.63 9.93 -7.93
N ASN A 11 1.07 11.18 -8.10
CA ASN A 11 0.85 12.00 -9.30
C ASN A 11 2.14 12.66 -9.85
N ALA A 12 3.33 12.31 -9.36
CA ALA A 12 4.56 12.86 -9.94
C ALA A 12 4.89 12.14 -11.26
N ALA A 13 5.04 12.90 -12.36
CA ALA A 13 5.39 12.41 -13.69
C ALA A 13 6.72 11.62 -13.78
N ASN A 14 7.51 11.59 -12.70
CA ASN A 14 8.81 10.92 -12.59
C ASN A 14 8.87 9.88 -11.44
N SER A 15 7.74 9.30 -11.02
CA SER A 15 7.77 8.25 -9.99
C SER A 15 8.08 6.88 -10.61
N ASP A 16 9.15 6.24 -10.11
CA ASP A 16 9.51 4.86 -10.46
C ASP A 16 8.44 3.83 -10.01
N PHE A 17 7.62 4.20 -9.01
CA PHE A 17 6.55 3.38 -8.45
C PHE A 17 5.24 4.16 -8.41
N THR A 18 4.19 3.66 -9.06
CA THR A 18 2.89 4.33 -9.17
C THR A 18 1.74 3.37 -8.93
N ALA A 19 0.58 3.92 -8.61
CA ALA A 19 -0.67 3.17 -8.45
C ALA A 19 -1.72 3.73 -9.41
N THR A 20 -2.33 2.86 -10.20
CA THR A 20 -3.39 3.19 -11.16
C THR A 20 -4.61 2.29 -10.92
N ASN A 21 -5.74 2.59 -11.57
CA ASN A 21 -6.98 1.81 -11.42
C ASN A 21 -7.39 1.61 -9.96
N ILE A 22 -7.35 2.69 -9.17
CA ILE A 22 -7.59 2.62 -7.73
C ILE A 22 -9.09 2.48 -7.47
N HIS A 23 -9.49 1.33 -6.96
CA HIS A 23 -10.85 0.99 -6.55
C HIS A 23 -10.88 0.69 -5.05
N VAL A 24 -11.60 1.52 -4.30
CA VAL A 24 -11.83 1.28 -2.87
C VAL A 24 -13.07 0.41 -2.75
N THR A 25 -12.94 -0.74 -2.09
CA THR A 25 -14.01 -1.72 -1.88
C THR A 25 -14.26 -1.91 -0.38
N SER A 26 -15.31 -2.66 -0.02
CA SER A 26 -15.58 -3.05 1.37
C SER A 26 -14.50 -3.97 1.95
N HIS A 27 -13.67 -4.59 1.11
CA HIS A 27 -12.65 -5.55 1.51
C HIS A 27 -11.23 -4.96 1.54
N GLY A 28 -11.06 -3.71 1.07
CA GLY A 28 -9.76 -3.05 1.00
C GLY A 28 -9.66 -2.09 -0.18
N THR A 29 -8.44 -1.88 -0.65
CA THR A 29 -8.16 -1.04 -1.82
C THR A 29 -7.48 -1.88 -2.90
N GLU A 30 -8.13 -1.99 -4.05
CA GLU A 30 -7.60 -2.63 -5.24
C GLU A 30 -6.92 -1.57 -6.11
N PHE A 31 -5.74 -1.88 -6.64
CA PHE A 31 -5.04 -1.01 -7.57
C PHE A 31 -4.00 -1.80 -8.38
N THR A 32 -3.60 -1.25 -9.52
CA THR A 32 -2.47 -1.73 -10.30
C THR A 32 -1.20 -1.01 -9.82
N LEU A 33 -0.30 -1.74 -9.19
CA LEU A 33 1.05 -1.28 -8.82
C LEU A 33 1.95 -1.33 -10.05
N GLN A 34 2.45 -0.19 -10.50
CA GLN A 34 3.47 -0.12 -11.55
C GLN A 34 4.84 0.09 -10.91
N THR A 35 5.83 -0.67 -11.37
CA THR A 35 7.21 -0.66 -10.90
C THR A 35 8.16 -0.56 -12.10
N PRO A 36 9.47 -0.31 -11.90
CA PRO A 36 10.43 -0.27 -13.00
C PRO A 36 10.58 -1.61 -13.74
N THR A 37 10.15 -2.71 -13.13
CA THR A 37 10.28 -4.07 -13.71
C THR A 37 8.98 -4.62 -14.30
N GLY A 38 7.87 -3.90 -14.16
CA GLY A 38 6.56 -4.35 -14.60
C GLY A 38 5.44 -3.88 -13.69
N SER A 39 4.21 -4.28 -14.02
CA SER A 39 3.01 -3.94 -13.25
C SER A 39 2.32 -5.18 -12.69
N VAL A 40 1.66 -5.04 -11.56
CA VAL A 40 0.92 -6.13 -10.91
C VAL A 40 -0.33 -5.59 -10.22
N ASP A 41 -1.45 -6.31 -10.35
CA ASP A 41 -2.68 -5.99 -9.63
C ASP A 41 -2.60 -6.49 -8.19
N VAL A 42 -2.93 -5.60 -7.25
CA VAL A 42 -2.83 -5.82 -5.82
C VAL A 42 -4.14 -5.46 -5.12
N LEU A 43 -4.51 -6.32 -4.17
CA LEU A 43 -5.53 -6.02 -3.17
C LEU A 43 -4.80 -5.72 -1.86
N LEU A 44 -4.94 -4.49 -1.37
CA LEU A 44 -4.47 -4.10 -0.05
C LEU A 44 -5.64 -4.20 0.93
N PRO A 45 -5.64 -5.13 1.89
CA PRO A 45 -6.74 -5.32 2.84
C PRO A 45 -6.74 -4.25 3.95
N LEU A 46 -6.46 -2.99 3.59
CA LEU A 46 -6.48 -1.84 4.48
C LEU A 46 -7.40 -0.76 3.91
N PRO A 47 -8.21 -0.11 4.76
CA PRO A 47 -9.01 1.02 4.33
C PRO A 47 -8.11 2.25 4.08
N GLY A 48 -8.49 3.05 3.08
CA GLY A 48 -7.95 4.40 2.86
C GLY A 48 -6.79 4.51 1.87
N ARG A 49 -6.84 5.58 1.06
CA ARG A 49 -5.88 5.84 -0.03
C ARG A 49 -4.45 6.13 0.43
N HIS A 50 -4.24 6.62 1.64
CA HIS A 50 -2.91 6.87 2.18
C HIS A 50 -2.11 5.57 2.38
N ASN A 51 -2.78 4.43 2.58
CA ASN A 51 -2.12 3.13 2.66
C ASN A 51 -1.53 2.67 1.31
N ILE A 52 -2.00 3.21 0.19
CA ILE A 52 -1.36 3.00 -1.12
C ILE A 52 0.06 3.57 -1.12
N ALA A 53 0.28 4.77 -0.55
CA ALA A 53 1.62 5.35 -0.48
C ALA A 53 2.58 4.48 0.35
N ASN A 54 2.09 3.91 1.45
CA ASN A 54 2.84 2.95 2.27
C ASN A 54 3.16 1.67 1.49
N ALA A 55 2.19 1.14 0.73
CA ALA A 55 2.38 -0.03 -0.11
C ALA A 55 3.41 0.23 -1.23
N LEU A 56 3.37 1.40 -1.87
CA LEU A 56 4.36 1.82 -2.88
C LEU A 56 5.77 1.87 -2.25
N ALA A 57 5.93 2.50 -1.09
CA ALA A 57 7.21 2.57 -0.39
C ALA A 57 7.73 1.19 0.01
N ALA A 58 6.86 0.31 0.52
CA ALA A 58 7.22 -1.06 0.88
C ALA A 58 7.64 -1.90 -0.34
N ALA A 59 6.91 -1.77 -1.45
CA ALA A 59 7.27 -2.43 -2.71
C ALA A 59 8.65 -1.97 -3.19
N ALA A 60 8.92 -0.67 -3.12
CA ALA A 60 10.15 -0.09 -3.60
C ALA A 60 11.37 -0.49 -2.74
N LEU A 61 11.21 -0.54 -1.41
CA LEU A 61 12.21 -1.10 -0.49
C LEU A 61 12.42 -2.60 -0.69
N SER A 62 11.35 -3.36 -0.93
CA SER A 62 11.46 -4.81 -1.14
C SER A 62 12.19 -5.13 -2.45
N MET A 63 11.93 -4.37 -3.51
CA MET A 63 12.62 -4.54 -4.79
C MET A 63 14.09 -4.15 -4.74
N SER A 64 14.46 -3.15 -3.95
CA SER A 64 15.87 -2.76 -3.82
C SER A 64 16.74 -3.86 -3.19
N VAL A 65 16.12 -4.78 -2.45
CA VAL A 65 16.78 -5.98 -1.88
C VAL A 65 16.48 -7.27 -2.65
N GLY A 66 15.87 -7.19 -3.84
CA GLY A 66 15.71 -8.32 -4.76
C GLY A 66 14.37 -9.06 -4.71
N ALA A 67 13.33 -8.50 -4.07
CA ALA A 67 12.00 -9.10 -4.11
C ALA A 67 11.39 -9.06 -5.53
N THR A 68 10.71 -10.13 -5.91
CA THR A 68 9.97 -10.21 -7.18
C THR A 68 8.59 -9.54 -7.08
N LEU A 69 7.99 -9.20 -8.21
CA LEU A 69 6.61 -8.69 -8.26
C LEU A 69 5.60 -9.63 -7.59
N ASP A 70 5.76 -10.94 -7.77
CA ASP A 70 4.90 -11.93 -7.14
C ASP A 70 5.05 -11.94 -5.62
N ALA A 71 6.28 -11.79 -5.11
CA ALA A 71 6.54 -11.69 -3.68
C ALA A 71 5.91 -10.42 -3.07
N ILE A 72 5.98 -9.29 -3.80
CA ILE A 72 5.35 -8.03 -3.39
C ILE A 72 3.83 -8.19 -3.35
N LYS A 73 3.23 -8.75 -4.41
CA LYS A 73 1.79 -9.02 -4.46
C LYS A 73 1.34 -9.88 -3.29
N ALA A 74 2.03 -11.00 -3.06
CA ALA A 74 1.71 -11.91 -1.97
C ALA A 74 1.88 -11.25 -0.59
N GLY A 75 2.94 -10.46 -0.40
CA GLY A 75 3.19 -9.74 0.84
C GLY A 75 2.15 -8.67 1.14
N LEU A 76 1.76 -7.88 0.13
CA LEU A 76 0.74 -6.84 0.25
C LEU A 76 -0.67 -7.43 0.43
N ALA A 77 -0.97 -8.58 -0.18
CA ALA A 77 -2.25 -9.26 0.00
C ALA A 77 -2.39 -9.90 1.40
N ASN A 78 -1.29 -10.35 2.00
CA ASN A 78 -1.26 -10.97 3.32
C ASN A 78 -1.06 -9.96 4.47
N LEU A 79 -1.01 -8.67 4.17
CA LEU A 79 -0.82 -7.63 5.16
C LEU A 79 -2.01 -7.62 6.11
N LYS A 80 -1.77 -7.79 7.41
CA LYS A 80 -2.80 -7.59 8.42
C LYS A 80 -2.73 -6.16 8.91
N ALA A 81 -3.89 -5.55 9.16
CA ALA A 81 -3.95 -4.25 9.82
C ALA A 81 -3.14 -4.30 11.11
N VAL A 82 -2.15 -3.43 11.23
CA VAL A 82 -1.37 -3.28 12.46
C VAL A 82 -2.25 -2.50 13.44
N PRO A 83 -2.48 -3.01 14.66
CA PRO A 83 -3.23 -2.28 15.69
C PRO A 83 -2.70 -0.84 15.84
N GLY A 84 -3.60 0.15 15.79
CA GLY A 84 -3.30 1.58 15.88
C GLY A 84 -3.18 2.35 14.56
N ARG A 85 -3.07 1.70 13.38
CA ARG A 85 -3.06 2.38 12.07
C ARG A 85 -4.29 2.00 11.24
N LEU A 86 -5.37 2.76 11.39
CA LEU A 86 -6.72 2.44 10.87
C LEU A 86 -7.13 1.00 11.12
N PHE A 87 -6.94 0.54 12.35
CA PHE A 87 -7.34 -0.79 12.75
C PHE A 87 -8.86 -0.84 12.92
N PRO A 88 -9.59 -1.65 12.14
CA PRO A 88 -11.04 -1.77 12.27
C PRO A 88 -11.39 -2.57 13.53
N ILE A 89 -12.04 -1.92 14.48
CA ILE A 89 -12.59 -2.53 15.69
C ILE A 89 -14.11 -2.56 15.54
N GLN A 90 -14.68 -3.74 15.35
CA GLN A 90 -16.12 -3.92 15.33
C GLN A 90 -16.65 -3.86 16.78
N LEU A 91 -17.45 -2.85 17.08
CA LEU A 91 -18.04 -2.65 18.42
C LEU A 91 -19.44 -3.27 18.54
N ALA A 92 -20.23 -3.23 17.45
CA ALA A 92 -21.57 -3.84 17.33
C ALA A 92 -21.92 -4.03 15.84
N GLU A 93 -23.05 -4.69 15.51
CA GLU A 93 -23.43 -5.01 14.11
C GLU A 93 -23.36 -3.83 13.13
N ASN A 94 -23.61 -2.59 13.58
CA ASN A 94 -23.53 -1.37 12.78
C ASN A 94 -22.52 -0.32 13.31
N GLN A 95 -21.57 -0.71 14.16
CA GLN A 95 -20.58 0.22 14.70
C GLN A 95 -19.17 -0.28 14.44
N LEU A 96 -18.50 0.40 13.51
CA LEU A 96 -17.11 0.18 13.16
C LEU A 96 -16.28 1.36 13.66
N LEU A 97 -15.40 1.11 14.63
CA LEU A 97 -14.41 2.07 15.08
C LEU A 97 -13.15 1.87 14.25
N LEU A 98 -12.64 2.95 13.66
CA LEU A 98 -11.34 2.95 12.98
C LEU A 98 -10.32 3.54 13.94
N ASP A 99 -9.50 2.69 14.56
CA ASP A 99 -8.44 3.12 15.47
C ASP A 99 -7.21 3.58 14.68
N ASP A 100 -7.02 4.89 14.60
CA ASP A 100 -5.89 5.58 13.96
C ASP A 100 -5.02 6.33 14.99
N SER A 101 -4.99 5.85 16.23
CA SER A 101 -4.31 6.52 17.35
C SER A 101 -2.77 6.48 17.30
N TYR A 102 -2.17 5.80 16.32
CA TYR A 102 -0.73 5.56 16.28
C TYR A 102 0.11 6.81 16.00
N ASN A 103 -0.33 7.73 15.11
CA ASN A 103 0.34 9.02 14.92
C ASN A 103 -0.52 10.00 14.11
N ALA A 104 -0.67 11.25 14.58
CA ALA A 104 -1.26 12.35 13.82
C ALA A 104 -0.24 13.51 13.77
N ASN A 105 0.17 13.89 12.56
CA ASN A 105 1.06 15.02 12.26
C ASN A 105 0.26 16.05 11.45
#